data_AF-A0A7S0NKS1-F1
#
_entry.id   AF-A0A7S0NKS1-F1
#
_cell.length_a   1.000
_cell.length_b   1.000
_cell.length_c   1.000
_cell.angle_alpha   90.00
_cell.angle_beta   90.00
_cell.angle_gamma   90.00
#
_symmetry.space_group_name_H-M   'P 1'
#
loop_
_entity.id
_entity.type
_entity.pdbx_description
1 polymer ?
#
loop_
_entity_poly.entity_id
_entity_poly.type
_entity_poly.pdbx_seq_one_letter_code
_entity_poly.pdbx_strand_id
1 'polypeptide(L)'
;GAGGAVAFLGVVGGVAAISVLSAARIEQRVDEATKKAEGYGIDLSDLYYDFDVPGDQYPFGDGEDWMPKSWKPPKTGDSKYLPTKMLGQIQIRLNQYEAIKECEAAGVEIGDLCVPFEDYTGEFDTNAKRLQEMRRRLEASK
;
A
#
# COMPACT_ATOMS: atom_id res chain seq x y z
N GLY A 1 24.82 -10.78 19.53
CA GLY A 1 24.52 -10.02 18.30
C GLY A 1 23.02 -9.85 18.23
N ALA A 2 22.52 -8.66 18.50
CA ALA A 2 21.09 -8.37 18.51
C ALA A 2 20.82 -7.39 17.36
N GLY A 3 20.37 -7.94 16.24
CA GLY A 3 19.93 -7.18 15.08
C GLY A 3 18.72 -7.89 14.51
N GLY A 4 17.58 -7.18 14.46
CA GLY A 4 16.38 -7.67 13.81
C GLY A 4 15.21 -7.94 14.74
N ALA A 5 14.62 -6.90 15.33
CA ALA A 5 13.25 -6.94 15.85
C ALA A 5 12.70 -5.53 16.15
N VAL A 6 12.77 -4.57 15.23
CA VAL A 6 11.96 -3.34 15.35
C VAL A 6 11.62 -2.79 13.96
N ALA A 7 10.53 -3.26 13.34
CA ALA A 7 9.91 -2.57 12.21
C ALA A 7 8.48 -3.08 11.91
N PHE A 8 7.60 -3.25 12.92
CA PHE A 8 6.20 -3.64 12.64
C PHE A 8 5.11 -2.94 13.46
N LEU A 9 5.40 -1.93 14.28
CA LEU A 9 4.36 -1.17 14.99
C LEU A 9 4.72 0.31 15.04
N GLY A 10 4.07 1.11 14.20
CA GLY A 10 4.31 2.55 14.17
C GLY A 10 3.29 3.30 13.33
N VAL A 11 2.03 3.35 13.79
CA VAL A 11 1.08 4.39 13.32
C VAL A 11 0.23 4.86 14.50
N VAL A 12 0.85 5.59 15.43
CA VAL A 12 0.13 6.59 16.25
C VAL A 12 1.13 7.61 16.81
N GLY A 13 0.93 8.88 16.45
CA GLY A 13 1.49 10.05 17.16
C GLY A 13 2.91 10.47 16.78
N GLY A 14 3.04 11.36 15.78
CA GLY A 14 4.35 11.98 15.49
C GLY A 14 4.38 12.86 14.23
N VAL A 15 3.40 13.72 14.02
CA VAL A 15 3.41 14.68 12.89
C VAL A 15 3.89 16.04 13.40
N ALA A 16 5.21 16.23 13.51
CA ALA A 16 5.80 17.56 13.71
C ALA A 16 7.33 17.57 13.48
N ALA A 17 7.81 17.15 12.29
CA ALA A 17 9.12 17.57 11.69
C ALA A 17 9.52 16.69 10.48
N ILE A 18 8.59 16.41 9.56
CA ILE A 18 8.95 15.78 8.28
C ILE A 18 9.40 16.91 7.36
N SER A 19 10.71 17.09 7.22
CA SER A 19 11.32 18.07 6.31
C SER A 19 10.89 17.83 4.86
N VAL A 20 10.94 18.87 4.01
CA VAL A 20 10.65 18.75 2.56
C VAL A 20 11.47 17.63 1.90
N LEU A 21 12.68 17.37 2.39
CA LEU A 21 13.55 16.26 1.96
C LEU A 21 12.93 14.88 2.24
N SER A 22 12.28 14.70 3.38
CA SER A 22 11.58 13.45 3.68
C SER A 22 10.30 13.25 2.87
N ALA A 23 9.58 14.33 2.52
CA ALA A 23 8.43 14.24 1.62
C ALA A 23 8.85 13.84 0.20
N ALA A 24 9.85 14.53 -0.38
CA ALA A 24 10.41 14.20 -1.70
C ALA A 24 10.97 12.78 -1.76
N ARG A 25 11.60 12.31 -0.66
CA ARG A 25 12.10 10.93 -0.59
C ARG A 25 10.96 9.90 -0.54
N ILE A 26 9.83 10.22 0.08
CA ILE A 26 8.66 9.33 0.08
C ILE A 26 8.04 9.28 -1.32
N GLU A 27 7.89 10.42 -1.99
CA GLU A 27 7.40 10.47 -3.38
C GLU A 27 8.29 9.65 -4.32
N GLN A 28 9.61 9.80 -4.23
CA GLN A 28 10.54 8.97 -5.00
C GLN A 28 10.33 7.46 -4.74
N ARG A 29 10.08 7.07 -3.48
CA ARG A 29 9.82 5.67 -3.15
C ARG A 29 8.48 5.18 -3.68
N VAL A 30 7.48 6.04 -3.76
CA VAL A 30 6.20 5.73 -4.42
C VAL A 30 6.45 5.46 -5.90
N ASP A 31 7.24 6.30 -6.58
CA ASP A 31 7.56 6.10 -8.00
C ASP A 31 8.34 4.80 -8.25
N GLU A 32 9.36 4.52 -7.41
CA GLU A 32 10.15 3.29 -7.48
C GLU A 32 9.26 2.04 -7.27
N ALA A 33 8.37 2.09 -6.28
CA ALA A 33 7.45 0.99 -5.99
C ALA A 33 6.40 0.82 -7.11
N THR A 34 5.92 1.91 -7.69
CA THR A 34 4.96 1.90 -8.80
C THR A 34 5.56 1.23 -10.03
N LYS A 35 6.78 1.63 -10.43
CA LYS A 35 7.51 1.00 -11.55
C LYS A 35 7.75 -0.49 -11.31
N LYS A 36 8.04 -0.88 -10.06
CA LYS A 36 8.21 -2.29 -9.71
C LYS A 36 6.90 -3.06 -9.86
N ALA A 37 5.79 -2.49 -9.40
CA ALA A 37 4.46 -3.08 -9.51
C ALA A 37 4.04 -3.24 -10.98
N GLU A 38 4.28 -2.23 -11.81
CA GLU A 38 4.09 -2.29 -13.27
C GLU A 38 4.93 -3.42 -13.90
N GLY A 39 6.20 -3.55 -13.51
CA GLY A 39 7.07 -4.62 -13.96
C GLY A 39 6.60 -6.04 -13.57
N TYR A 40 5.79 -6.16 -12.52
CA TYR A 40 5.15 -7.40 -12.10
C TYR A 40 3.73 -7.58 -12.69
N GLY A 41 3.20 -6.59 -13.41
CA GLY A 41 1.82 -6.62 -13.91
C GLY A 41 0.76 -6.47 -12.82
N ILE A 42 1.11 -5.87 -11.67
CA ILE A 42 0.17 -5.60 -10.58
C ILE A 42 -0.62 -4.33 -10.94
N ASP A 43 -1.94 -4.45 -11.02
CA ASP A 43 -2.81 -3.29 -11.22
C ASP A 43 -2.84 -2.41 -9.96
N LEU A 44 -2.64 -1.11 -10.14
CA LEU A 44 -2.69 -0.07 -9.11
C LEU A 44 -3.76 0.99 -9.42
N SER A 45 -4.54 0.84 -10.49
CA SER A 45 -5.51 1.83 -10.96
C SER A 45 -6.55 2.20 -9.90
N ASP A 46 -6.93 1.24 -9.05
CA ASP A 46 -7.85 1.45 -7.94
C ASP A 46 -7.33 2.42 -6.87
N LEU A 47 -6.01 2.64 -6.79
CA LEU A 47 -5.39 3.60 -5.88
C LEU A 47 -5.51 5.07 -6.37
N TYR A 48 -5.98 5.27 -7.59
CA TYR A 48 -6.17 6.58 -8.20
C TYR A 48 -7.64 6.86 -8.45
N TYR A 49 -8.02 8.14 -8.46
CA TYR A 49 -9.36 8.54 -8.87
C TYR A 49 -9.55 8.29 -10.37
N ASP A 50 -10.72 7.80 -10.73
CA ASP A 50 -11.16 7.51 -12.09
C ASP A 50 -12.25 8.49 -12.58
N PHE A 51 -12.53 9.52 -11.78
CA PHE A 51 -13.50 10.55 -12.06
C PHE A 51 -12.93 11.95 -11.85
N ASP A 52 -13.46 12.90 -12.60
CA ASP A 52 -13.27 14.32 -12.35
C ASP A 52 -14.45 14.86 -11.56
N VAL A 53 -14.20 15.47 -10.41
CA VAL A 53 -15.25 16.26 -9.74
C VAL A 53 -15.39 17.58 -10.48
N PRO A 54 -16.56 17.91 -11.06
CA PRO A 54 -16.75 19.15 -11.81
C PRO A 54 -16.67 20.37 -10.87
N GLY A 55 -15.79 21.32 -11.20
CA GLY A 55 -15.68 22.62 -10.55
C GLY A 55 -14.40 22.79 -9.71
N ASP A 56 -13.67 23.90 -9.90
CA ASP A 56 -12.70 24.43 -8.91
C ASP A 56 -13.41 24.94 -7.65
N GLN A 57 -14.75 25.04 -7.71
CA GLN A 57 -15.64 25.39 -6.60
C GLN A 57 -16.49 24.16 -6.27
N TYR A 58 -16.50 23.82 -4.98
CA TYR A 58 -17.42 22.87 -4.38
C TYR A 58 -18.87 23.25 -4.75
N PRO A 59 -19.83 22.31 -4.83
CA PRO A 59 -21.24 22.62 -5.07
C PRO A 59 -21.89 23.55 -4.02
N PHE A 60 -21.14 23.95 -2.99
CA PHE A 60 -21.55 24.89 -1.93
C PHE A 60 -20.77 26.23 -1.94
N GLY A 61 -20.10 26.58 -3.04
CA GLY A 61 -19.35 27.84 -3.16
C GLY A 61 -17.90 27.70 -2.71
N ASP A 62 -17.13 28.77 -2.91
CA ASP A 62 -15.72 28.89 -2.54
C ASP A 62 -15.43 28.15 -1.23
N GLY A 63 -14.48 27.19 -1.27
CA GLY A 63 -14.23 26.24 -0.19
C GLY A 63 -14.36 26.90 1.18
N GLU A 64 -15.22 26.32 2.03
CA GLU A 64 -15.59 26.91 3.32
C GLU A 64 -14.36 27.37 4.10
N ASP A 65 -14.47 28.43 4.91
CA ASP A 65 -13.35 29.04 5.64
C ASP A 65 -12.53 28.04 6.50
N TRP A 66 -13.09 26.88 6.82
CA TRP A 66 -12.40 25.81 7.56
C TRP A 66 -11.52 24.91 6.68
N MET A 67 -11.67 24.93 5.35
CA MET A 67 -10.88 24.12 4.43
C MET A 67 -9.50 24.74 4.20
N PRO A 68 -8.42 23.95 4.21
CA PRO A 68 -7.11 24.45 3.86
C PRO A 68 -7.11 25.00 2.43
N LYS A 69 -6.52 26.18 2.22
CA LYS A 69 -6.35 26.79 0.88
C LYS A 69 -5.59 25.92 -0.13
N SER A 70 -4.89 24.90 0.35
CA SER A 70 -4.16 23.92 -0.46
C SER A 70 -5.02 22.74 -0.92
N TRP A 71 -6.25 22.61 -0.42
CA TRP A 71 -7.16 21.54 -0.82
C TRP A 71 -7.71 21.82 -2.22
N LYS A 72 -7.70 20.80 -3.08
CA LYS A 72 -8.26 20.84 -4.43
C LYS A 72 -9.20 19.66 -4.64
N PRO A 73 -10.25 19.81 -5.46
CA PRO A 73 -11.09 18.68 -5.86
C PRO A 73 -10.24 17.61 -6.54
N PRO A 74 -10.49 16.32 -6.23
CA PRO A 74 -9.77 15.24 -6.88
C PRO A 74 -10.12 15.17 -8.37
N LYS A 75 -9.09 14.93 -9.18
CA LYS A 75 -9.18 14.70 -10.61
C LYS A 75 -8.78 13.27 -10.96
N THR A 76 -9.17 12.84 -12.14
CA THR A 76 -8.76 11.55 -12.70
C THR A 76 -7.23 11.46 -12.70
N GLY A 77 -6.71 10.36 -12.15
CA GLY A 77 -5.27 10.14 -11.99
C GLY A 77 -4.68 10.74 -10.71
N ASP A 78 -5.42 11.51 -9.92
CA ASP A 78 -4.97 11.92 -8.59
C ASP A 78 -4.92 10.70 -7.65
N SER A 79 -3.90 10.64 -6.80
CA SER A 79 -3.80 9.61 -5.77
C SER A 79 -4.93 9.76 -4.75
N LYS A 80 -5.60 8.65 -4.42
CA LYS A 80 -6.58 8.60 -3.32
C LYS A 80 -5.93 8.73 -1.93
N TYR A 81 -4.61 8.57 -1.85
CA TYR A 81 -3.87 8.50 -0.59
C TYR A 81 -2.69 9.47 -0.54
N LEU A 82 -2.37 9.93 0.67
CA LEU A 82 -1.10 10.63 0.93
C LEU A 82 0.09 9.73 0.57
N PRO A 83 1.24 10.27 0.13
CA PRO A 83 2.39 9.49 -0.35
C PRO A 83 2.82 8.35 0.59
N THR A 84 2.83 8.58 1.91
CA THR A 84 3.17 7.54 2.90
C THR A 84 2.20 6.36 2.88
N LYS A 85 0.90 6.64 2.78
CA LYS A 85 -0.15 5.62 2.74
C LYS A 85 -0.16 4.94 1.36
N MET A 86 0.05 5.70 0.29
CA MET A 86 0.21 5.19 -1.07
C MET A 86 1.34 4.16 -1.14
N LEU A 87 2.52 4.53 -0.63
CA LEU A 87 3.67 3.64 -0.54
C LEU A 87 3.35 2.35 0.22
N GLY A 88 2.66 2.46 1.36
CA GLY A 88 2.26 1.30 2.16
C GLY A 88 1.34 0.34 1.38
N GLN A 89 0.36 0.86 0.63
CA GLN A 89 -0.53 0.03 -0.19
C GLN A 89 0.22 -0.71 -1.30
N ILE A 90 1.10 -0.02 -2.03
CA ILE A 90 1.89 -0.62 -3.11
C ILE A 90 2.84 -1.69 -2.55
N GLN A 91 3.51 -1.41 -1.43
CA GLN A 91 4.44 -2.34 -0.80
C GLN A 91 3.77 -3.64 -0.32
N ILE A 92 2.55 -3.57 0.19
CA ILE A 92 1.80 -4.78 0.58
C ILE A 92 1.60 -5.67 -0.66
N ARG A 93 1.14 -5.11 -1.78
CA ARG A 93 0.92 -5.86 -3.03
C ARG A 93 2.21 -6.47 -3.57
N LEU A 94 3.30 -5.70 -3.58
CA LEU A 94 4.62 -6.17 -3.99
C LEU A 94 5.10 -7.34 -3.13
N ASN A 95 5.05 -7.20 -1.81
CA ASN A 95 5.51 -8.23 -0.88
C ASN A 95 4.69 -9.52 -1.01
N GLN A 96 3.38 -9.40 -1.24
CA GLN A 96 2.52 -10.57 -1.49
C GLN A 96 2.87 -11.27 -2.79
N TYR A 97 3.04 -10.52 -3.87
CA TYR A 97 3.45 -11.09 -5.15
C TYR A 97 4.79 -11.83 -5.03
N GLU A 98 5.78 -11.21 -4.39
CA GLU A 98 7.10 -11.82 -4.19
C GLU A 98 7.04 -13.07 -3.32
N ALA A 99 6.31 -13.04 -2.20
CA ALA A 99 6.14 -14.20 -1.33
C ALA A 99 5.45 -15.37 -2.06
N ILE A 100 4.43 -15.08 -2.88
CA ILE A 100 3.77 -16.09 -3.71
C ILE A 100 4.78 -16.70 -4.68
N LYS A 101 5.58 -15.88 -5.38
CA LYS A 101 6.59 -16.38 -6.33
C LYS A 101 7.68 -17.21 -5.67
N GLU A 102 8.10 -16.84 -4.46
CA GLU A 102 9.04 -17.64 -3.68
C GLU A 102 8.44 -19.00 -3.27
N CYS A 103 7.19 -19.02 -2.79
CA CYS A 103 6.48 -20.25 -2.47
C CYS A 103 6.32 -21.16 -3.70
N GLU A 104 5.89 -20.59 -4.83
CA GLU A 104 5.76 -21.30 -6.10
C GLU A 104 7.10 -21.90 -6.56
N ALA A 105 8.19 -21.13 -6.48
CA ALA A 105 9.52 -21.61 -6.84
C ALA A 105 10.03 -22.73 -5.91
N ALA A 106 9.62 -22.71 -4.64
CA ALA A 106 9.93 -23.76 -3.66
C ALA A 106 8.96 -24.96 -3.70
N GLY A 107 7.92 -24.93 -4.54
CA GLY A 107 6.89 -25.97 -4.60
C GLY A 107 6.00 -26.04 -3.35
N VAL A 108 5.90 -24.94 -2.60
CA VAL A 108 5.07 -24.83 -1.40
C VAL A 108 3.62 -24.55 -1.78
N GLU A 109 2.70 -25.39 -1.30
CA GLU A 109 1.27 -25.21 -1.52
C GLU A 109 0.74 -24.03 -0.68
N ILE A 110 0.11 -23.06 -1.36
CA ILE A 110 -0.41 -21.80 -0.78
C ILE A 110 -1.76 -21.38 -1.40
N GLY A 111 -2.45 -22.30 -2.10
CA GLY A 111 -3.70 -21.98 -2.80
C GLY A 111 -4.79 -21.52 -1.83
N ASP A 112 -4.80 -22.09 -0.62
CA ASP A 112 -5.67 -21.70 0.49
C ASP A 112 -5.46 -20.25 0.97
N LEU A 113 -4.26 -19.70 0.81
CA LEU A 113 -3.92 -18.33 1.22
C LEU A 113 -4.16 -17.29 0.11
N CYS A 114 -4.25 -17.73 -1.14
CA CYS A 114 -4.35 -16.88 -2.32
C CYS A 114 -5.79 -16.65 -2.80
N VAL A 115 -6.78 -16.84 -1.92
CA VAL A 115 -8.19 -16.55 -2.22
C VAL A 115 -8.56 -15.11 -1.88
N PRO A 116 -9.57 -14.52 -2.54
CA PRO A 116 -10.09 -13.20 -2.16
C PRO A 116 -10.44 -13.11 -0.68
N PHE A 117 -10.33 -11.91 -0.09
CA PHE A 117 -10.66 -11.71 1.33
C PHE A 117 -12.11 -12.05 1.66
N GLU A 118 -13.03 -11.69 0.77
CA GLU A 118 -14.45 -11.92 0.92
C GLU A 118 -14.80 -13.41 0.94
N ASP A 119 -13.96 -14.23 0.30
CA ASP A 119 -14.15 -15.68 0.19
C ASP A 119 -13.37 -16.48 1.26
N TYR A 120 -12.58 -15.81 2.10
CA TYR A 120 -11.71 -16.48 3.06
C TYR A 120 -12.38 -16.64 4.43
N THR A 121 -12.55 -17.89 4.87
CA THR A 121 -13.20 -18.22 6.16
C THR A 121 -12.25 -18.83 7.19
N GLY A 122 -10.94 -18.72 7.00
CA GLY A 122 -9.91 -19.31 7.88
C GLY A 122 -9.29 -18.34 8.89
N GLU A 123 -8.19 -18.74 9.53
CA GLU A 123 -7.48 -17.94 10.54
C GLU A 123 -6.61 -16.81 9.96
N PHE A 124 -6.17 -16.94 8.70
CA PHE A 124 -5.35 -15.97 7.97
C PHE A 124 -6.18 -14.89 7.25
N ASP A 125 -7.07 -14.25 8.01
CA ASP A 125 -8.04 -13.21 7.58
C ASP A 125 -7.41 -11.84 7.28
N THR A 126 -6.08 -11.71 7.33
CA THR A 126 -5.36 -10.48 6.98
C THR A 126 -4.13 -10.78 6.13
N ASN A 127 -3.70 -9.79 5.33
CA ASN A 127 -2.49 -9.90 4.51
C ASN A 127 -1.25 -10.24 5.35
N ALA A 128 -1.14 -9.64 6.54
CA ALA A 128 -0.03 -9.88 7.45
C ALA A 128 0.03 -11.34 7.93
N LYS A 129 -1.11 -11.91 8.33
CA LYS A 129 -1.20 -13.31 8.76
C LYS A 129 -0.88 -14.27 7.61
N ARG A 130 -1.38 -14.00 6.40
CA ARG A 130 -1.08 -14.80 5.20
C ARG A 130 0.41 -14.79 4.86
N LEU A 131 1.05 -13.62 4.91
CA LEU A 131 2.50 -13.50 4.70
C LEU A 131 3.32 -14.25 5.76
N GLN A 132 2.91 -14.19 7.03
CA GLN A 132 3.55 -14.97 8.10
C GLN A 132 3.43 -16.48 7.87
N GLU A 133 2.26 -16.94 7.42
CA GLU A 133 2.05 -18.35 7.12
C GLU A 133 2.84 -18.81 5.90
N MET A 134 2.85 -18.03 4.80
CA MET A 134 3.70 -18.31 3.63
C MET A 134 5.17 -18.46 4.05
N ARG A 135 5.66 -17.51 4.86
CA ARG A 135 7.02 -17.58 5.40
C ARG A 135 7.26 -18.83 6.23
N ARG A 136 6.33 -19.20 7.12
CA ARG A 136 6.43 -20.42 7.93
C ARG A 136 6.53 -21.66 7.05
N ARG A 137 5.72 -21.76 6.00
CA ARG A 137 5.74 -22.89 5.05
C ARG A 137 7.04 -22.92 4.24
N LEU A 138 7.54 -21.77 3.78
CA LEU A 138 8.84 -21.63 3.10
C LEU A 138 10.02 -22.03 3.99
N GLU A 139 9.99 -21.69 5.28
CA GLU A 139 11.03 -22.09 6.23
C GLU A 139 10.98 -23.60 6.50
N ALA A 140 9.79 -24.20 6.49
CA ALA A 140 9.61 -25.64 6.65
C ALA A 140 9.99 -26.48 5.41
N SER A 141 10.08 -25.86 4.23
CA SER A 141 10.43 -26.53 2.97
C SER A 141 11.93 -26.51 2.66
N LYS A 142 12.75 -25.86 3.49
CA LYS A 142 14.21 -25.83 3.40
C LYS A 142 14.84 -26.98 4.15
#